data_AF-A0A3B0TC47-F1
#
_entry.id   AF-A0A3B0TC47-F1
#
_cell.length_a   1.000
_cell.length_b   1.000
_cell.length_c   1.000
_cell.angle_alpha   90.00
_cell.angle_beta   90.00
_cell.angle_gamma   90.00
#
_symmetry.space_group_name_H-M   'P 1'
#
loop_
_entity.id
_entity.type
_entity.pdbx_description
1 polymer ?
#
loop_
_entity_poly.entity_id
_entity_poly.type
_entity_poly.pdbx_seq_one_letter_code
_entity_poly.pdbx_strand_id
1 'polypeptide(L)'
;MLSIGAGLGLFIAALGVQSTDDALTAPPVLRKVPVNTCTCTDAREPGIIILEGLIVDAEVTLAPDRISINDRQATIMDVAKSSDGVKGRTRIWHTTSEKSCGVTFDYGRTYEVAVRTTEDGEFETDQCLMRQAGD
;
A
#
# COMPACT_ATOMS: atom_id res chain seq x y z
N MET A 1 2.76 0.90 74.60
CA MET A 1 3.76 0.50 73.60
C MET A 1 3.00 0.00 72.38
N LEU A 2 2.92 0.78 71.30
CA LEU A 2 2.28 0.36 70.06
C LEU A 2 3.19 0.72 68.90
N SER A 3 3.63 -0.31 68.19
CA SER A 3 4.63 -0.26 67.13
C SER A 3 4.01 0.22 65.82
N ILE A 4 4.72 1.11 65.12
CA ILE A 4 4.46 1.52 63.75
C ILE A 4 4.85 0.36 62.83
N GLY A 5 3.99 0.02 61.88
CA GLY A 5 4.28 -0.91 60.78
C GLY A 5 3.61 -0.42 59.50
N ALA A 6 4.36 0.36 58.71
CA ALA A 6 3.96 0.80 57.40
C ALA A 6 3.97 -0.39 56.42
N GLY A 7 2.84 -0.66 55.78
CA GLY A 7 2.69 -1.64 54.72
C GLY A 7 2.21 -0.96 53.44
N LEU A 8 3.16 -0.51 52.64
CA LEU A 8 2.96 0.05 51.30
C LEU A 8 2.62 -1.10 50.35
N GLY A 9 1.34 -1.32 50.06
CA GLY A 9 0.86 -2.33 49.11
C GLY A 9 0.65 -1.72 47.73
N LEU A 10 1.67 -1.82 46.87
CA LEU A 10 1.61 -1.52 45.44
C LEU A 10 1.25 -2.81 44.69
N PHE A 11 0.09 -2.88 44.01
CA PHE A 11 -0.15 -3.92 43.00
C PHE A 11 -0.81 -3.33 41.75
N ILE A 12 -0.22 -3.74 40.63
CA ILE A 12 -0.15 -3.10 39.32
C ILE A 12 -1.42 -3.41 38.52
N ALA A 13 -2.02 -2.39 37.90
CA ALA A 13 -3.06 -2.58 36.90
C ALA A 13 -2.44 -3.18 35.63
N ALA A 14 -2.74 -4.45 35.36
CA ALA A 14 -2.38 -5.08 34.09
C ALA A 14 -3.35 -4.59 33.01
N LEU A 15 -2.91 -3.65 32.18
CA LEU A 15 -3.58 -3.34 30.92
C LEU A 15 -3.32 -4.49 29.95
N GLY A 16 -4.36 -5.29 29.69
CA GLY A 16 -4.36 -6.27 28.62
C GLY A 16 -4.24 -5.54 27.28
N VAL A 17 -3.09 -5.67 26.63
CA VAL A 17 -2.89 -5.28 25.24
C VAL A 17 -3.69 -6.27 24.39
N GLN A 18 -4.84 -5.83 23.88
CA GLN A 18 -5.54 -6.53 22.80
C GLN A 18 -4.82 -6.16 21.50
N SER A 19 -3.88 -7.01 21.09
CA SER A 19 -3.36 -7.01 19.72
C SER A 19 -4.47 -7.54 18.80
N THR A 20 -5.16 -6.65 18.11
CA THR A 20 -5.85 -7.00 16.87
C THR A 20 -4.75 -7.24 15.83
N ASP A 21 -4.25 -8.47 15.77
CA ASP A 21 -3.52 -8.96 14.60
C ASP A 21 -4.52 -8.95 13.44
N ASP A 22 -4.58 -7.81 12.77
CA ASP A 22 -5.27 -7.62 11.51
C ASP A 22 -4.71 -8.67 10.56
N ALA A 23 -5.58 -9.59 10.12
CA ALA A 23 -5.19 -10.79 9.41
C ALA A 23 -4.27 -10.41 8.23
N LEU A 24 -3.03 -10.91 8.28
CA LEU A 24 -2.03 -10.78 7.21
C LEU A 24 -2.57 -11.43 5.94
N THR A 25 -3.38 -10.68 5.22
CA THR A 25 -3.98 -11.12 3.97
C THR A 25 -2.85 -11.13 2.95
N ALA A 26 -2.68 -12.24 2.25
CA ALA A 26 -1.64 -12.35 1.24
C ALA A 26 -1.82 -11.23 0.20
N PRO A 27 -0.73 -10.61 -0.30
CA PRO A 27 -0.83 -9.66 -1.40
C PRO A 27 -1.64 -10.27 -2.56
N PRO A 28 -2.46 -9.48 -3.30
CA PRO A 28 -3.38 -9.96 -4.36
C PRO A 28 -2.63 -10.63 -5.53
N VAL A 29 -3.16 -10.93 -6.70
CA VAL A 29 -2.31 -11.32 -7.87
C VAL A 29 -2.34 -10.23 -8.94
N LEU A 30 -1.19 -9.61 -9.25
CA LEU A 30 -1.12 -8.60 -10.32
C LEU A 30 -1.10 -9.24 -11.72
N ARG A 31 -1.61 -8.52 -12.72
CA ARG A 31 -1.48 -8.92 -14.14
C ARG A 31 0.00 -9.10 -14.51
N LYS A 32 0.33 -10.26 -15.09
CA LYS A 32 1.66 -10.50 -15.66
C LYS A 32 1.85 -9.65 -16.92
N VAL A 33 2.71 -8.65 -16.86
CA VAL A 33 3.22 -7.96 -18.05
C VAL A 33 4.36 -8.82 -18.65
N PRO A 34 4.34 -9.14 -19.95
CA PRO A 34 5.43 -9.88 -20.58
C PRO A 34 6.78 -9.20 -20.34
N VAL A 35 7.70 -9.92 -19.72
CA VAL A 35 9.07 -9.47 -19.49
C VAL A 35 9.72 -9.34 -20.87
N ASN A 36 9.95 -8.12 -21.36
CA ASN A 36 11.03 -7.73 -22.30
C ASN A 36 10.76 -6.45 -23.12
N THR A 37 9.59 -5.82 -23.03
CA THR A 37 9.43 -4.41 -23.38
C THR A 37 8.18 -3.93 -22.67
N CYS A 38 8.31 -2.98 -21.73
CA CYS A 38 7.15 -2.26 -21.24
C CYS A 38 6.51 -1.54 -22.44
N THR A 39 5.52 -2.19 -23.05
CA THR A 39 4.87 -1.74 -24.27
C THR A 39 3.44 -1.46 -23.91
N CYS A 40 3.15 -0.18 -23.73
CA CYS A 40 1.81 0.26 -23.39
C CYS A 40 1.02 0.45 -24.68
N THR A 41 -0.19 -0.09 -24.73
CA THR A 41 -1.13 0.29 -25.78
C THR A 41 -1.57 1.74 -25.54
N ASP A 42 -1.86 2.48 -26.61
CA ASP A 42 -2.45 3.82 -26.48
C ASP A 42 -3.98 3.76 -26.29
N ALA A 43 -4.54 2.55 -26.23
CA ALA A 43 -5.96 2.35 -25.97
C ALA A 43 -6.25 2.55 -24.47
N ARG A 44 -7.19 3.46 -24.15
CA ARG A 44 -7.62 3.70 -22.78
C ARG A 44 -8.23 2.43 -22.18
N GLU A 45 -7.76 2.00 -21.01
CA GLU A 45 -8.39 0.84 -20.34
C GLU A 45 -9.73 1.30 -19.73
N PRO A 46 -10.83 0.55 -19.93
CA PRO A 46 -12.12 0.89 -19.32
C PRO A 46 -12.07 0.64 -17.81
N GLY A 47 -12.77 1.48 -17.04
CA GLY A 47 -12.87 1.30 -15.58
C GLY A 47 -11.67 1.79 -14.78
N ILE A 48 -10.79 2.61 -15.37
CA ILE A 48 -9.72 3.28 -14.64
C ILE A 48 -10.30 4.30 -13.65
N ILE A 49 -9.73 4.33 -12.46
CA ILE A 49 -10.01 5.30 -11.42
C ILE A 49 -8.78 6.20 -11.28
N ILE A 50 -9.00 7.51 -11.27
CA ILE A 50 -7.95 8.50 -11.04
C ILE A 50 -7.98 8.90 -9.58
N LEU A 51 -6.86 8.76 -8.89
CA LEU A 51 -6.65 9.14 -7.50
C LEU A 51 -5.66 10.30 -7.43
N GLU A 52 -5.99 11.37 -6.71
CA GLU A 52 -5.07 12.47 -6.42
C GLU A 52 -4.83 12.51 -4.91
N GLY A 53 -3.57 12.44 -4.49
CA GLY A 53 -3.26 12.36 -3.06
C GLY A 53 -1.77 12.35 -2.73
N LEU A 54 -1.49 12.41 -1.44
CA LEU A 54 -0.13 12.41 -0.88
C LEU A 54 0.35 10.98 -0.69
N ILE A 55 1.53 10.64 -1.18
CA ILE A 55 2.17 9.36 -0.86
C ILE A 55 2.76 9.43 0.55
N VAL A 56 2.21 8.63 1.46
CA VAL A 56 2.51 8.73 2.90
C VAL A 56 3.36 7.58 3.41
N ASP A 57 3.27 6.40 2.81
CA ASP A 57 3.96 5.20 3.28
C ASP A 57 4.01 4.11 2.18
N ALA A 58 4.66 2.98 2.43
CA ALA A 58 4.59 1.79 1.59
C ALA A 58 4.66 0.49 2.39
N GLU A 59 4.13 -0.56 1.77
CA GLU A 59 4.20 -1.94 2.20
C GLU A 59 5.15 -2.70 1.29
N VAL A 60 6.26 -3.19 1.85
CA VAL A 60 7.24 -4.01 1.15
C VAL A 60 7.21 -5.43 1.68
N THR A 61 7.39 -6.41 0.80
CA THR A 61 7.54 -7.82 1.19
C THR A 61 8.95 -8.28 0.92
N LEU A 62 9.47 -9.21 1.72
CA LEU A 62 10.75 -9.84 1.45
C LEU A 62 10.60 -10.95 0.41
N ALA A 63 11.61 -11.10 -0.44
CA ALA A 63 11.75 -12.24 -1.33
C ALA A 63 11.99 -13.54 -0.53
N PRO A 64 11.88 -14.73 -1.17
CA PRO A 64 12.07 -16.01 -0.47
C PRO A 64 13.44 -16.18 0.21
N ASP A 65 14.46 -15.45 -0.24
CA ASP A 65 15.79 -15.42 0.36
C ASP A 65 15.85 -14.68 1.71
N ARG A 66 14.77 -13.97 2.08
CA ARG A 66 14.62 -13.14 3.29
C ARG A 66 15.65 -12.01 3.43
N ILE A 67 16.33 -11.66 2.34
CA ILE A 67 17.35 -10.61 2.30
C ILE A 67 16.92 -9.54 1.30
N SER A 68 16.46 -9.96 0.14
CA SER A 68 16.05 -9.08 -0.94
C SER A 68 14.62 -8.60 -0.73
N ILE A 69 14.34 -7.37 -1.15
CA ILE A 69 12.97 -6.86 -1.24
C ILE A 69 12.33 -7.46 -2.50
N ASN A 70 11.07 -7.87 -2.40
CA ASN A 70 10.29 -8.32 -3.54
C ASN A 70 10.01 -7.12 -4.46
N ASP A 71 10.14 -7.31 -5.78
CA ASP A 71 9.81 -6.29 -6.78
C ASP A 71 8.38 -5.76 -6.62
N ARG A 72 7.50 -6.58 -6.05
CA ARG A 72 6.14 -6.19 -5.75
C ARG A 72 6.01 -5.58 -4.37
N GLN A 73 5.44 -4.38 -4.35
CA GLN A 73 5.14 -3.62 -3.17
C GLN A 73 3.81 -2.87 -3.33
N ALA A 74 3.33 -2.30 -2.24
CA ALA A 74 2.21 -1.37 -2.29
C ALA A 74 2.64 0.00 -1.79
N THR A 75 2.19 1.05 -2.46
CA THR A 75 2.31 2.41 -1.96
C THR A 75 1.00 2.80 -1.28
N ILE A 76 1.09 3.46 -0.13
CA ILE A 76 -0.06 3.99 0.62
C ILE A 76 -0.20 5.47 0.28
N MET A 77 -1.32 5.82 -0.32
CA MET A 77 -1.71 7.19 -0.65
C MET A 77 -2.79 7.67 0.30
N ASP A 78 -2.64 8.87 0.86
CA ASP A 78 -3.75 9.60 1.48
C ASP A 78 -4.53 10.33 0.38
N VAL A 79 -5.65 9.75 -0.05
CA VAL A 79 -6.43 10.21 -1.20
C VAL A 79 -7.25 11.44 -0.85
N ALA A 80 -6.96 12.54 -1.54
CA ALA A 80 -7.66 13.81 -1.40
C ALA A 80 -8.80 13.95 -2.42
N LYS A 81 -8.60 13.49 -3.66
CA LYS A 81 -9.63 13.46 -4.71
C LYS A 81 -9.63 12.12 -5.45
N SER A 82 -10.80 11.72 -5.95
CA SER A 82 -10.96 10.52 -6.75
C SER A 82 -12.06 10.71 -7.78
N SER A 83 -11.89 10.13 -8.97
CA SER A 83 -12.93 10.08 -10.01
C SER A 83 -14.10 9.16 -9.66
N ASP A 84 -13.93 8.26 -8.67
CA ASP A 84 -14.93 7.25 -8.28
C ASP A 84 -15.22 7.25 -6.77
N GLY A 85 -14.92 8.38 -6.09
CA GLY A 85 -15.28 8.58 -4.69
C GLY A 85 -14.44 7.80 -3.67
N VAL A 86 -13.33 7.18 -4.07
CA VAL A 86 -12.32 6.60 -3.17
C VAL A 86 -11.73 7.70 -2.28
N LYS A 87 -11.55 7.43 -0.98
CA LYS A 87 -11.08 8.41 0.01
C LYS A 87 -10.19 7.79 1.08
N GLY A 88 -9.33 8.62 1.66
CA GLY A 88 -8.48 8.26 2.80
C GLY A 88 -7.28 7.41 2.39
N ARG A 89 -6.67 6.73 3.38
CA ARG A 89 -5.48 5.90 3.16
C ARG A 89 -5.83 4.68 2.30
N THR A 90 -5.29 4.69 1.09
CA THR A 90 -5.57 3.72 0.04
C THR A 90 -4.27 3.03 -0.34
N ARG A 91 -4.29 1.70 -0.33
CA ARG A 91 -3.19 0.86 -0.76
C ARG A 91 -3.24 0.70 -2.28
N ILE A 92 -2.11 0.93 -2.96
CA ILE A 92 -1.97 0.80 -4.40
C ILE A 92 -0.79 -0.11 -4.70
N TRP A 93 -1.06 -1.31 -5.22
CA TRP A 93 -0.04 -2.29 -5.57
C TRP A 93 0.65 -1.96 -6.90
N HIS A 94 1.96 -2.20 -6.97
CA HIS A 94 2.73 -2.07 -8.20
C HIS A 94 4.01 -2.92 -8.15
N THR A 95 4.64 -3.10 -9.31
CA THR A 95 6.03 -3.55 -9.37
C THR A 95 6.97 -2.33 -9.36
N THR A 96 8.22 -2.52 -8.98
CA THR A 96 9.28 -1.50 -9.10
C THR A 96 10.21 -1.74 -10.29
N SER A 97 10.16 -2.95 -10.87
CA SER A 97 11.02 -3.34 -11.99
C SER A 97 10.56 -2.72 -13.30
N GLU A 98 11.44 -1.92 -13.93
CA GLU A 98 11.18 -1.33 -15.25
C GLU A 98 10.84 -2.37 -16.33
N LYS A 99 11.39 -3.60 -16.19
CA LYS A 99 11.13 -4.71 -17.12
C LYS A 99 9.68 -5.18 -17.12
N SER A 100 8.91 -4.86 -16.08
CA SER A 100 7.50 -5.22 -15.90
C SER A 100 6.59 -4.00 -15.80
N CYS A 101 6.98 -2.87 -16.42
CA CYS A 101 6.25 -1.59 -16.34
C CYS A 101 6.12 -1.05 -14.90
N GLY A 102 7.11 -1.32 -14.06
CA GLY A 102 7.12 -0.87 -12.68
C GLY A 102 7.17 0.64 -12.53
N VAL A 103 6.56 1.13 -11.46
CA VAL A 103 6.56 2.53 -11.07
C VAL A 103 7.17 2.68 -9.68
N THR A 104 7.68 3.88 -9.39
CA THR A 104 8.18 4.25 -8.08
C THR A 104 7.61 5.60 -7.69
N PHE A 105 7.48 5.83 -6.38
CA PHE A 105 6.89 7.03 -5.82
C PHE A 105 7.82 7.60 -4.76
N ASP A 106 7.95 8.92 -4.74
CA ASP A 106 8.65 9.62 -3.67
C ASP A 106 7.69 9.91 -2.53
N TYR A 107 8.01 9.43 -1.32
CA TYR A 107 7.22 9.74 -0.13
C TYR A 107 7.20 11.24 0.16
N GLY A 108 6.05 11.72 0.63
CA GLY A 108 5.83 13.13 0.94
C GLY A 108 5.50 13.99 -0.29
N ARG A 109 5.28 13.38 -1.46
CA ARG A 109 4.82 14.08 -2.67
C ARG A 109 3.38 13.74 -3.04
N THR A 110 2.70 14.72 -3.62
CA THR A 110 1.37 14.54 -4.21
C THR A 110 1.50 14.01 -5.62
N TYR A 111 0.67 13.03 -5.97
CA TYR A 111 0.58 12.47 -7.32
C TYR A 111 -0.88 12.37 -7.75
N GLU A 112 -1.07 12.39 -9.06
CA GLU A 112 -2.25 11.85 -9.70
C GLU A 112 -1.90 10.45 -10.23
N VAL A 113 -2.64 9.43 -9.79
CA VAL A 113 -2.37 8.02 -10.03
C VAL A 113 -3.60 7.39 -10.66
N ALA A 114 -3.43 6.86 -11.87
CA ALA A 114 -4.41 6.01 -12.51
C ALA A 114 -4.27 4.58 -11.96
N VAL A 115 -5.36 4.07 -11.41
CA VAL A 115 -5.45 2.72 -10.86
C VAL A 115 -6.55 1.94 -11.54
N ARG A 116 -6.46 0.61 -11.41
CA ARG A 116 -7.60 -0.28 -11.63
C ARG A 116 -7.80 -1.17 -10.42
N THR A 117 -9.00 -1.72 -10.32
CA THR A 117 -9.35 -2.71 -9.30
C THR A 117 -8.92 -4.10 -9.76
N THR A 118 -8.16 -4.79 -8.91
CA THR A 118 -7.82 -6.21 -9.03
C THR A 118 -9.05 -7.09 -8.82
N GLU A 119 -8.94 -8.39 -9.12
CA GLU A 119 -10.00 -9.37 -8.84
C GLU A 119 -10.34 -9.46 -7.33
N ASP A 120 -9.36 -9.18 -6.47
CA ASP A 120 -9.51 -9.21 -5.01
C ASP A 120 -10.06 -7.88 -4.43
N GLY A 121 -10.41 -6.91 -5.28
CA GLY A 121 -10.95 -5.61 -4.85
C GLY A 121 -9.88 -4.58 -4.44
N GLU A 122 -8.60 -4.94 -4.46
CA GLU A 122 -7.48 -4.04 -4.19
C GLU A 122 -7.15 -3.17 -5.41
N PHE A 123 -6.41 -2.07 -5.24
CA PHE A 123 -5.97 -1.24 -6.36
C PHE A 123 -4.57 -1.62 -6.84
N GLU A 124 -4.36 -1.57 -8.15
CA GLU A 124 -3.03 -1.68 -8.76
C GLU A 124 -2.77 -0.59 -9.80
N THR A 125 -1.49 -0.28 -10.00
CA THR A 125 -1.00 0.65 -11.02
C THR A 125 0.27 0.13 -11.69
N ASP A 126 0.54 0.60 -12.89
CA ASP A 126 1.74 0.35 -13.69
C ASP A 126 2.03 1.56 -14.60
N GLN A 127 3.18 1.59 -15.27
CA GLN A 127 3.53 2.69 -16.18
C GLN A 127 2.49 2.92 -17.28
N CYS A 128 1.77 1.89 -17.72
CA CYS A 128 0.79 2.00 -18.79
C CYS A 128 -0.52 2.64 -18.31
N LEU A 129 -0.93 2.32 -17.09
CA LEU A 129 -2.03 3.01 -16.43
C LEU A 129 -1.67 4.47 -16.17
N MET A 130 -0.46 4.75 -15.68
CA MET A 130 -0.01 6.11 -15.38
C MET A 130 0.01 7.06 -16.59
N ARG A 131 0.07 6.56 -17.84
CA ARG A 131 -0.10 7.38 -19.05
C ARG A 131 -1.50 7.97 -19.21
N GLN A 132 -2.47 7.49 -18.44
CA GLN A 132 -3.87 7.89 -18.47
C GLN A 132 -4.25 8.76 -17.26
N ALA A 133 -3.28 9.04 -16.37
CA ALA A 133 -3.39 10.08 -15.37
C ALA A 133 -3.04 11.44 -16.00
N GLY A 134 -3.85 12.47 -15.76
CA GLY A 134 -3.66 13.83 -16.23
C GLY A 134 -4.30 14.17 -17.58
N ASP A 135 -5.09 13.25 -18.15
CA ASP A 135 -5.96 13.49 -19.33
C ASP A 135 -7.27 14.20 -18.95
#